data_AF-A0A7W0WBK8-F1
#
_entry.id   AF-A0A7W0WBK8-F1
#
_cell.length_a   1.000
_cell.length_b   1.000
_cell.length_c   1.000
_cell.angle_alpha   90.00
_cell.angle_beta   90.00
_cell.angle_gamma   90.00
#
_symmetry.space_group_name_H-M   'P 1'
#
loop_
_entity.id
_entity.type
_entity.pdbx_description
1 polymer ?
#
loop_
_entity_poly.entity_id
_entity_poly.type
_entity_poly.pdbx_seq_one_letter_code
_entity_poly.pdbx_strand_id
1 'polypeptide(L)'
;MDVLGRMLEALHPGGVVLDLQVIRPNPRVEVDGRVVCEIDGEPLFRWADAATAAVDARIAAGDLVEEAVDDHDVRKHYPNGADLVEDVAGSKRRLLESDVPRVRAIEGQVVVHERCRLRRLRLVDGDREASPASGGPLDRRGSTRAVSRRHPSSS
;
A
#
# COMPACT_ATOMS: atom_id res chain seq x y z
N MET A 1 13.69 11.02 -1.20
CA MET A 1 12.99 9.75 -1.47
C MET A 1 12.57 9.15 -0.14
N ASP A 2 11.29 8.81 0.02
CA ASP A 2 10.74 8.26 1.27
C ASP A 2 11.01 6.74 1.41
N VAL A 3 10.60 6.15 2.55
CA VAL A 3 10.78 4.72 2.83
C VAL A 3 10.02 3.85 1.82
N LEU A 4 8.82 4.26 1.42
CA LEU A 4 7.99 3.53 0.46
C LEU A 4 8.68 3.48 -0.91
N GLY A 5 9.23 4.60 -1.39
CA GLY A 5 9.99 4.66 -2.64
C GLY A 5 11.17 3.68 -2.66
N ARG A 6 11.96 3.63 -1.57
CA ARG A 6 13.08 2.68 -1.46
C ARG A 6 12.62 1.23 -1.44
N MET A 7 11.47 0.94 -0.82
CA MET A 7 10.89 -0.41 -0.84
C MET A 7 10.48 -0.78 -2.26
N LEU A 8 9.77 0.09 -2.98
CA LEU A 8 9.31 -0.16 -4.34
C LEU A 8 10.47 -0.39 -5.33
N GLU A 9 11.59 0.34 -5.18
CA GLU A 9 12.78 0.13 -6.01
C GLU A 9 13.43 -1.24 -5.83
N ALA A 10 13.28 -1.85 -4.65
CA ALA A 10 13.79 -3.18 -4.37
C ALA A 10 12.89 -4.31 -4.90
N LEU A 11 11.66 -4.00 -5.32
CA LEU A 11 10.76 -4.98 -5.91
C LEU A 11 11.08 -5.18 -7.38
N HIS A 12 11.01 -6.43 -7.84
CA HIS A 12 11.00 -6.71 -9.26
C HIS A 12 9.71 -6.15 -9.90
N PRO A 13 9.73 -5.77 -11.20
CA PRO A 13 8.53 -5.48 -11.95
C PRO A 13 7.46 -6.58 -11.78
N GLY A 14 6.19 -6.18 -11.62
CA GLY A 14 5.09 -7.11 -11.36
C GLY A 14 5.07 -7.67 -9.92
N GLY A 15 5.99 -7.21 -9.07
CA GLY A 15 6.09 -7.58 -7.66
C GLY A 15 4.85 -7.17 -6.85
N VAL A 16 4.60 -7.91 -5.78
CA VAL A 16 3.45 -7.71 -4.90
C VAL A 16 3.86 -6.93 -3.66
N VAL A 17 3.09 -5.90 -3.34
CA VAL A 17 3.14 -5.18 -2.06
C VAL A 17 1.89 -5.52 -1.27
N LEU A 18 2.08 -5.94 -0.02
CA LEU A 18 1.00 -6.10 0.95
C LEU A 18 1.02 -4.90 1.89
N ASP A 19 -0.04 -4.11 1.84
CA ASP A 19 -0.22 -2.93 2.68
C ASP A 19 -1.24 -3.25 3.77
N LEU A 20 -0.75 -3.46 5.00
CA LEU A 20 -1.57 -3.75 6.17
C LEU A 20 -1.73 -2.49 7.02
N GLN A 21 -2.97 -2.02 7.13
CA GLN A 21 -3.31 -0.79 7.81
C GLN A 21 -4.22 -1.08 9.00
N VAL A 22 -3.89 -0.55 10.18
CA VAL A 22 -4.84 -0.54 11.31
C VAL A 22 -5.88 0.55 11.05
N ILE A 23 -7.16 0.18 11.06
CA ILE A 23 -8.29 1.07 10.73
C ILE A 23 -9.21 1.28 11.93
N ARG A 24 -10.08 2.29 11.85
CA ARG A 24 -11.09 2.57 12.88
C ARG A 24 -12.10 1.41 13.00
N PRO A 25 -12.74 1.21 14.17
CA PRO A 25 -12.67 2.02 15.40
C PRO A 25 -11.44 1.71 16.26
N ASN A 26 -11.34 2.37 17.42
CA ASN A 26 -10.32 2.09 18.45
C ASN A 26 -10.30 0.60 18.83
N PRO A 27 -9.11 0.01 19.09
CA PRO A 27 -9.03 -1.35 19.60
C PRO A 27 -9.74 -1.51 20.95
N ARG A 28 -10.34 -2.67 21.17
CA ARG A 28 -11.08 -2.99 22.40
C ARG A 28 -10.38 -4.08 23.18
N VAL A 29 -10.30 -3.91 24.49
CA VAL A 29 -9.79 -4.92 25.41
C VAL A 29 -10.97 -5.76 25.91
N GLU A 30 -10.90 -7.08 25.75
CA GLU A 30 -11.91 -8.04 26.17
C GLU A 30 -11.36 -9.05 27.18
N VAL A 31 -12.18 -9.41 28.16
CA VAL A 31 -11.95 -10.53 29.09
C VAL A 31 -13.23 -11.33 29.17
N ASP A 32 -13.13 -12.64 28.93
CA ASP A 32 -14.28 -13.55 28.90
C ASP A 32 -15.43 -13.04 28.00
N GLY A 33 -15.08 -12.46 26.85
CA GLY A 33 -16.03 -11.90 25.87
C GLY A 33 -16.71 -10.59 26.29
N ARG A 34 -16.25 -9.94 27.36
CA ARG A 34 -16.76 -8.64 27.83
C ARG A 34 -15.73 -7.55 27.60
N VAL A 35 -16.16 -6.45 26.99
CA VAL A 35 -15.31 -5.26 26.79
C VAL A 35 -15.01 -4.60 28.14
N VAL A 36 -13.72 -4.46 28.44
CA VAL A 36 -13.18 -3.90 29.68
C VAL A 36 -12.83 -2.42 29.48
N CYS A 37 -12.17 -2.06 28.38
CA CYS A 37 -11.87 -0.68 27.98
C CYS A 37 -11.59 -0.59 26.47
N GLU A 38 -11.45 0.63 25.98
CA GLU A 38 -10.90 0.92 24.66
C GLU A 38 -9.45 1.40 24.79
N ILE A 39 -8.61 1.03 23.82
CA ILE A 39 -7.27 1.58 23.65
C ILE A 39 -7.40 2.76 22.70
N ASP A 40 -6.88 3.93 23.08
CA ASP A 40 -6.76 5.07 22.19
C ASP A 40 -5.78 4.75 21.05
N GLY A 41 -6.36 4.57 19.87
CA GLY A 41 -5.65 4.30 18.62
C GLY A 41 -5.31 5.57 17.85
N GLU A 42 -5.80 6.75 18.24
CA GLU A 42 -5.67 7.99 17.45
C GLU A 42 -4.22 8.32 17.07
N PRO A 43 -3.21 8.20 17.96
CA PRO A 43 -1.84 8.47 17.55
C PRO A 43 -1.32 7.48 16.50
N LEU A 44 -1.77 6.22 16.52
CA LEU A 44 -1.46 5.23 15.48
C LEU A 44 -2.24 5.52 14.18
N PHE A 45 -3.51 5.89 14.27
CA PHE A 45 -4.35 6.18 13.10
C PHE A 45 -3.79 7.33 12.27
N ARG A 46 -3.24 8.38 12.89
CA ARG A 46 -2.59 9.47 12.14
C ARG A 46 -1.42 9.00 11.29
N TRP A 47 -0.65 8.03 11.80
CA TRP A 47 0.43 7.41 11.03
C TRP A 47 -0.10 6.51 9.93
N ALA A 48 -1.15 5.73 10.22
CA ALA A 48 -1.81 4.88 9.23
C ALA A 48 -2.42 5.70 8.09
N ASP A 49 -3.06 6.82 8.39
CA ASP A 49 -3.62 7.76 7.40
C ASP A 49 -2.53 8.33 6.50
N ALA A 50 -1.40 8.76 7.08
CA ALA A 50 -0.27 9.28 6.31
C ALA A 50 0.35 8.21 5.40
N ALA A 51 0.47 6.97 5.88
CA ALA A 51 0.94 5.85 5.08
C ALA A 51 -0.04 5.52 3.94
N THR A 52 -1.34 5.51 4.24
CA THR A 52 -2.42 5.30 3.25
C THR A 52 -2.32 6.34 2.14
N ALA A 53 -2.21 7.62 2.49
CA ALA A 53 -2.09 8.70 1.51
C ALA A 53 -0.83 8.56 0.64
N ALA A 54 0.28 8.09 1.19
CA ALA A 54 1.51 7.86 0.42
C ALA A 54 1.34 6.71 -0.59
N VAL A 55 0.67 5.62 -0.21
CA VAL A 55 0.33 4.51 -1.11
C VAL A 55 -0.64 4.97 -2.19
N ASP A 56 -1.69 5.69 -1.81
CA ASP A 56 -2.70 6.19 -2.75
C ASP A 56 -2.10 7.14 -3.78
N ALA A 57 -1.11 7.95 -3.40
CA ALA A 57 -0.37 8.79 -4.33
C ALA A 57 0.40 7.96 -5.38
N ARG A 58 0.94 6.79 -5.00
CA ARG A 58 1.62 5.87 -5.95
C ARG A 58 0.65 5.19 -6.89
N ILE A 59 -0.53 4.84 -6.40
CA ILE A 59 -1.62 4.32 -7.24
C ILE A 59 -2.07 5.40 -8.24
N ALA A 60 -2.30 6.62 -7.77
CA ALA A 60 -2.69 7.74 -8.62
C ALA A 60 -1.62 8.10 -9.67
N ALA A 61 -0.34 7.91 -9.35
CA ALA A 61 0.77 8.09 -10.28
C ALA A 61 0.90 6.94 -11.31
N GLY A 62 0.18 5.83 -11.11
CA GLY A 62 0.27 4.65 -11.96
C GLY A 62 1.45 3.73 -11.65
N ASP A 63 2.17 3.96 -10.54
CA ASP A 63 3.27 3.09 -10.11
C ASP A 63 2.73 1.76 -9.54
N LEU A 64 1.55 1.81 -8.91
CA LEU A 64 0.90 0.67 -8.26
C LEU A 64 -0.53 0.48 -8.78
N VAL A 65 -0.96 -0.79 -8.84
CA VAL A 65 -2.35 -1.16 -9.10
C VAL A 65 -2.89 -1.90 -7.88
N GLU A 66 -4.04 -1.47 -7.36
CA GLU A 66 -4.77 -2.19 -6.32
C GLU A 66 -5.55 -3.37 -6.93
N GLU A 67 -5.29 -4.57 -6.44
CA GLU A 67 -5.89 -5.80 -6.95
C GLU A 67 -7.00 -6.35 -6.05
N ALA A 68 -6.84 -6.17 -4.74
CA ALA A 68 -7.78 -6.65 -3.74
C ALA A 68 -7.68 -5.83 -2.45
N VAL A 69 -8.80 -5.74 -1.74
CA VAL A 69 -8.92 -5.11 -0.43
C VAL A 69 -9.79 -5.98 0.45
N ASP A 70 -9.27 -6.34 1.62
CA ASP A 70 -9.99 -7.13 2.62
C ASP A 70 -9.87 -6.46 3.99
N ASP A 71 -11.00 -6.32 4.69
CA ASP A 71 -11.04 -5.88 6.08
C ASP A 71 -11.09 -7.11 7.01
N HIS A 72 -10.29 -7.08 8.06
CA HIS A 72 -10.14 -8.18 9.02
C HIS A 72 -10.34 -7.69 10.45
N ASP A 73 -11.01 -8.52 11.25
CA ASP A 73 -11.02 -8.40 12.70
C ASP A 73 -9.86 -9.23 13.27
N VAL A 74 -8.85 -8.56 13.80
CA VAL A 74 -7.64 -9.17 14.35
C VAL A 74 -7.77 -9.28 15.86
N ARG A 75 -7.43 -10.46 16.40
CA ARG A 75 -7.40 -10.73 17.85
C ARG A 75 -5.98 -10.98 18.31
N LYS A 76 -5.53 -10.19 19.27
CA LYS A 76 -4.24 -10.39 19.96
C LYS A 76 -4.50 -10.94 21.35
N HIS A 77 -3.91 -12.08 21.64
CA HIS A 77 -4.09 -12.77 22.91
C HIS A 77 -2.89 -12.51 23.81
N TYR A 78 -3.15 -12.00 25.00
CA TYR A 78 -2.16 -11.75 26.04
C TYR A 78 -2.43 -12.72 27.20
N PRO A 79 -1.40 -13.36 27.78
CA PRO A 79 -1.58 -14.25 28.92
C PRO A 79 -2.26 -13.59 30.11
N ASN A 80 -2.00 -12.30 30.33
CA ASN A 80 -2.58 -11.50 31.39
C ASN A 80 -2.61 -10.00 31.01
N GLY A 81 -3.20 -9.17 31.87
CA GLY A 81 -3.29 -7.73 31.63
C GLY A 81 -1.99 -6.95 31.85
N ALA A 82 -1.03 -7.48 32.61
CA ALA A 82 0.29 -6.85 32.77
C ALA A 82 1.08 -6.89 31.45
N ASP A 83 1.06 -8.04 30.75
CA ASP A 83 1.69 -8.21 29.44
C ASP A 83 1.10 -7.26 28.39
N LEU A 84 -0.23 -7.08 28.42
CA LEU A 84 -0.91 -6.11 27.55
C LEU A 84 -0.45 -4.68 27.84
N VAL A 85 -0.38 -4.28 29.12
CA VAL A 85 0.05 -2.92 29.50
C VAL A 85 1.48 -2.65 29.06
N GLU A 86 2.37 -3.64 29.18
CA GLU A 86 3.76 -3.53 28.72
C GLU A 86 3.85 -3.36 27.19
N ASP A 87 3.14 -4.19 26.41
CA ASP A 87 3.10 -4.08 24.96
C ASP A 87 2.54 -2.73 24.50
N VAL A 88 1.44 -2.27 25.11
CA VAL A 88 0.84 -0.98 24.76
C VAL A 88 1.80 0.18 25.08
N ALA A 89 2.53 0.12 26.20
CA ALA A 89 3.50 1.15 26.58
C ALA A 89 4.65 1.30 25.58
N GLY A 90 5.03 0.22 24.89
CA GLY A 90 6.03 0.25 23.82
C GLY A 90 5.47 0.62 22.44
N SER A 91 4.16 0.80 22.32
CA SER A 91 3.48 1.01 21.04
C SER A 91 3.13 2.49 20.77
N LYS A 92 2.56 2.77 19.58
CA LYS A 92 1.97 4.08 19.26
C LYS A 92 0.52 4.23 19.77
N ARG A 93 -0.03 3.22 20.44
CA ARG A 93 -1.38 3.23 21.03
C ARG A 93 -1.30 3.65 22.50
N ARG A 94 -2.43 4.01 23.11
CA ARG A 94 -2.45 4.45 24.52
C ARG A 94 -3.63 3.86 25.28
N LEU A 95 -3.38 3.33 26.47
CA LEU A 95 -4.44 3.15 27.46
C LEU A 95 -4.68 4.48 28.16
N LEU A 96 -5.93 4.74 28.58
CA LEU A 96 -6.20 5.83 29.50
C LEU A 96 -5.47 5.58 30.82
N GLU A 97 -4.89 6.62 31.43
CA GLU A 97 -4.14 6.49 32.69
C GLU A 97 -4.99 5.85 33.80
N SER A 98 -6.29 6.15 33.83
CA SER A 98 -7.25 5.56 34.76
C SER A 98 -7.51 4.06 34.54
N ASP A 99 -7.30 3.56 33.31
CA ASP A 99 -7.51 2.15 32.98
C ASP A 99 -6.29 1.29 33.26
N VAL A 100 -5.08 1.86 33.26
CA VAL A 100 -3.82 1.11 33.41
C VAL A 100 -3.80 0.24 34.68
N PRO A 101 -4.12 0.74 35.90
CA PRO A 101 -4.10 -0.10 37.09
C PRO A 101 -5.11 -1.24 37.02
N ARG A 102 -6.30 -0.97 36.47
CA ARG A 102 -7.40 -1.94 36.35
C ARG A 102 -7.07 -3.04 35.35
N VAL A 103 -6.55 -2.69 34.18
CA VAL A 103 -6.13 -3.66 33.16
C VAL A 103 -4.95 -4.48 33.66
N ARG A 104 -3.94 -3.85 34.27
CA ARG A 104 -2.75 -4.54 34.81
C ARG A 104 -3.11 -5.60 35.86
N ALA A 105 -4.16 -5.38 36.65
CA ALA A 105 -4.60 -6.30 37.71
C ALA A 105 -5.30 -7.57 37.21
N ILE A 106 -5.53 -7.71 35.89
CA ILE A 106 -6.21 -8.88 35.32
C ILE A 106 -5.21 -10.04 35.24
N GLU A 107 -5.43 -11.07 36.05
CA GLU A 107 -4.54 -12.25 36.13
C GLU A 107 -4.77 -13.26 34.99
N GLY A 108 -5.97 -13.29 34.41
CA GLY A 108 -6.36 -14.18 33.33
C GLY A 108 -6.12 -13.62 31.93
N GLN A 109 -6.36 -14.44 30.91
CA GLN A 109 -6.17 -14.06 29.51
C GLN A 109 -6.95 -12.79 29.14
N VAL A 110 -6.29 -11.92 28.40
CA VAL A 110 -6.89 -10.69 27.84
C VAL A 110 -6.78 -10.75 26.31
N VAL A 111 -7.82 -10.28 25.62
CA VAL A 111 -7.84 -10.21 24.15
C VAL A 111 -7.98 -8.77 23.71
N VAL A 112 -7.13 -8.32 22.79
CA VAL A 112 -7.32 -7.05 22.09
C VAL A 112 -7.93 -7.32 20.72
N HIS A 113 -9.08 -6.70 20.46
CA HIS A 113 -9.77 -6.73 19.18
C HIS A 113 -9.43 -5.44 18.43
N GLU A 114 -8.85 -5.56 17.23
CA GLU A 114 -8.58 -4.44 16.35
C GLU A 114 -9.06 -4.72 14.93
N ARG A 115 -9.39 -3.67 14.18
CA ARG A 115 -9.72 -3.80 12.75
C ARG A 115 -8.52 -3.43 11.91
N CYS A 116 -8.25 -4.24 10.91
CA CYS A 116 -7.20 -3.99 9.94
C CYS A 116 -7.76 -4.06 8.53
N ARG A 117 -7.19 -3.30 7.61
CA ARG A 117 -7.39 -3.42 6.18
C ARG A 117 -6.10 -3.95 5.56
N LEU A 118 -6.22 -5.01 4.78
CA LEU A 118 -5.15 -5.52 3.94
C LEU A 118 -5.45 -5.15 2.49
N ARG A 119 -4.50 -4.50 1.84
CA ARG A 119 -4.55 -4.21 0.41
C ARG A 119 -3.46 -5.01 -0.28
N ARG A 120 -3.83 -5.66 -1.37
CA ARG A 120 -2.88 -6.29 -2.29
C ARG A 120 -2.65 -5.35 -3.45
N LEU A 121 -1.40 -4.93 -3.60
CA LEU A 121 -0.98 -4.01 -4.66
C LEU A 121 0.05 -4.71 -5.55
N ARG A 122 0.02 -4.40 -6.83
CA ARG A 122 1.01 -4.85 -7.82
C ARG A 122 1.82 -3.65 -8.30
N LEU A 123 3.15 -3.78 -8.29
CA LEU A 123 4.03 -2.85 -8.99
C LEU A 123 3.82 -3.00 -10.50
N VAL A 124 3.51 -1.90 -11.17
CA VAL A 124 3.32 -1.93 -12.63
C VAL A 124 4.64 -2.31 -13.29
N ASP A 125 4.56 -3.27 -14.22
CA ASP A 125 5.69 -3.60 -15.08
C ASP A 125 6.04 -2.37 -15.90
N GLY A 126 7.22 -1.82 -15.63
CA GLY A 126 7.82 -0.83 -16.51
C GLY A 126 8.24 -1.51 -17.80
N ASP A 127 7.29 -1.86 -18.67
CA ASP A 127 7.53 -1.68 -20.09
C ASP A 127 7.67 -0.16 -20.28
N ARG A 128 8.86 0.35 -19.97
CA ARG A 128 9.37 1.50 -20.69
C ARG A 128 9.35 1.04 -22.13
N GLU A 129 8.29 1.38 -22.86
CA GLU A 129 8.31 1.41 -24.30
C GLU A 129 9.68 1.99 -24.69
N ALA A 130 10.54 1.13 -25.23
CA ALA A 130 11.71 1.58 -25.94
C ALA A 130 11.15 2.44 -27.08
N SER A 131 11.11 3.74 -26.84
CA SER A 131 10.76 4.74 -27.83
C SER A 131 11.46 4.36 -29.13
N PRO A 132 10.74 4.06 -30.22
CA PRO A 132 11.38 3.66 -31.46
C PRO A 132 12.30 4.81 -31.85
N ALA A 133 13.57 4.45 -32.07
CA ALA A 133 14.64 5.34 -32.45
C ALA A 133 14.14 6.43 -33.40
N SER A 134 14.50 7.67 -33.07
CA SER A 134 14.41 8.84 -33.94
C SER A 134 14.88 8.49 -35.36
N GLY A 135 13.93 8.16 -36.23
CA GLY A 135 14.14 8.02 -37.68
C GLY A 135 14.31 9.42 -38.27
N GLY A 136 15.51 9.98 -38.13
CA GLY A 136 15.93 11.16 -38.88
C GLY A 136 16.12 10.82 -40.38
N PRO A 137 15.86 11.77 -41.29
CA PRO A 137 15.58 11.48 -42.68
C PRO A 137 16.87 11.25 -43.48
N LEU A 138 16.93 10.15 -44.23
CA LEU A 138 17.92 9.98 -45.28
C LEU A 138 17.45 10.70 -46.54
N ASP A 139 17.91 11.95 -46.64
CA ASP A 139 18.00 12.72 -47.87
C ASP A 139 18.81 11.94 -48.93
N ARG A 140 18.17 11.65 -50.08
CA ARG A 140 18.87 11.41 -51.34
C ARG A 140 18.09 12.07 -52.47
N ARG A 141 18.32 13.38 -52.65
CA ARG A 141 18.16 14.04 -53.94
C ARG A 141 19.17 13.51 -54.96
N GLY A 142 18.68 13.24 -56.17
CA GLY A 142 19.41 13.48 -57.41
C GLY A 142 19.69 12.25 -58.27
N SER A 143 18.85 12.01 -59.28
CA SER A 143 19.34 11.91 -60.66
C SER A 143 18.18 11.97 -61.66
N THR A 144 18.25 12.98 -62.53
CA THR A 144 17.36 13.27 -63.64
C THR A 144 17.70 12.47 -64.91
N ARG A 145 16.62 12.17 -65.66
CA ARG A 145 16.43 12.23 -67.14
C ARG A 145 16.43 10.95 -67.99
N ALA A 146 15.24 10.74 -68.58
CA ALA A 146 14.88 10.42 -69.99
C ALA A 146 15.32 9.05 -70.56
N VAL A 147 14.49 8.29 -71.28
CA VAL A 147 13.97 8.60 -72.64
C VAL A 147 12.75 7.72 -73.00
N SER A 148 11.68 8.40 -73.45
CA SER A 148 10.75 8.13 -74.56
C SER A 148 10.66 6.74 -75.25
N ARG A 149 9.43 6.23 -75.46
CA ARG A 149 8.83 6.00 -76.81
C ARG A 149 7.40 5.39 -76.81
N ARG A 150 6.52 6.05 -77.61
CA ARG A 150 5.40 5.55 -78.47
C ARG A 150 3.98 5.27 -77.87
N HIS A 151 3.11 6.29 -77.87
CA HIS A 151 1.95 6.57 -78.76
C HIS A 151 1.21 5.42 -79.56
N PRO A 152 -0.05 5.59 -80.04
CA PRO A 152 -1.34 5.58 -79.32
C PRO A 152 -2.49 4.79 -80.07
N SER A 153 -3.72 4.84 -79.51
CA SER A 153 -5.04 4.79 -80.21
C SER A 153 -5.48 3.41 -80.80
N SER A 154 -6.73 2.96 -80.96
CA SER A 154 -8.15 3.28 -80.69
C SER A 154 -8.85 1.89 -80.78
N SER A 155 -10.01 1.52 -80.25
CA SER A 155 -11.38 2.05 -80.22
C SER A 155 -12.22 1.02 -79.45
#